data_AF-A0A5V1PMZ3-F1
#
_entry.id   AF-A0A5V1PMZ3-F1
#
_cell.length_a   1.000
_cell.length_b   1.000
_cell.length_c   1.000
_cell.angle_alpha   90.00
_cell.angle_beta   90.00
_cell.angle_gamma   90.00
#
_symmetry.space_group_name_H-M   'P 1'
#
loop_
_entity.id
_entity.type
_entity.pdbx_description
1 polymer ?
#
loop_
_entity_poly.entity_id
_entity_poly.type
_entity_poly.pdbx_seq_one_letter_code
_entity_poly.pdbx_strand_id
1 'polypeptide(L)' 'MKMSARGLAALEHEEGCRLTAYQDSRGIWTIGTGHTGKVDGIAIHKGMTITPDTASRLLQDDLSWVERCIADRVTV' A
#
# COMPACT_ATOMS: atom_id res chain seq x y z
N MET A 1 0.84 6.67 -17.06
CA MET A 1 0.82 5.19 -17.07
C MET A 1 0.03 4.72 -15.85
N LYS A 2 -0.60 3.54 -15.89
CA LYS A 2 -1.18 2.90 -14.71
C LYS A 2 -0.64 1.48 -14.54
N MET A 3 -0.53 1.03 -13.30
CA MET A 3 -0.18 -0.34 -12.93
C MET A 3 -1.22 -1.30 -13.49
N SER A 4 -0.75 -2.39 -14.11
CA SER A 4 -1.65 -3.45 -14.58
C SER A 4 -2.11 -4.34 -13.43
N ALA A 5 -3.25 -5.01 -13.58
CA ALA A 5 -3.73 -5.98 -12.57
C ALA A 5 -2.69 -7.08 -12.28
N ARG A 6 -1.96 -7.54 -13.31
CA ARG A 6 -0.86 -8.53 -13.12
C ARG A 6 0.30 -7.94 -12.33
N GLY A 7 0.65 -6.68 -12.57
CA GLY A 7 1.71 -5.98 -11.82
C GLY A 7 1.31 -5.78 -10.36
N LEU A 8 0.05 -5.43 -10.11
CA LEU A 8 -0.48 -5.28 -8.75
C LEU A 8 -0.44 -6.62 -7.99
N ALA A 9 -0.88 -7.71 -8.63
CA ALA A 9 -0.84 -9.05 -8.03
C ALA A 9 0.59 -9.53 -7.75
N ALA A 10 1.54 -9.23 -8.66
CA ALA A 10 2.95 -9.56 -8.45
C ALA A 10 3.53 -8.76 -7.27
N LEU A 11 3.25 -7.46 -7.20
CA LEU A 11 3.70 -6.60 -6.10
C LEU A 11 3.14 -7.06 -4.76
N GLU A 12 1.83 -7.36 -4.69
CA GLU A 12 1.20 -7.87 -3.47
C GLU A 12 1.79 -9.23 -3.05
N HIS A 13 2.17 -10.08 -4.01
CA HIS A 13 2.85 -11.34 -3.72
C HIS A 13 4.26 -11.15 -3.16
N GLU A 14 5.04 -10.20 -3.72
CA GLU A 14 6.42 -9.94 -3.29
C GLU A 14 6.50 -9.23 -1.94
N GLU A 15 5.67 -8.21 -1.73
CA GLU A 15 5.63 -7.42 -0.48
C GLU A 15 4.85 -8.14 0.64
N GLY A 16 3.85 -8.92 0.25
CA GLY A 16 2.88 -9.52 1.15
C GLY A 16 1.81 -8.54 1.64
N CYS A 17 0.64 -9.08 2.01
CA CYS A 17 -0.48 -8.31 2.55
C CYS A 17 -0.81 -8.76 3.98
N ARG A 18 -0.84 -7.81 4.93
CA ARG A 18 -1.18 -8.07 6.34
C ARG A 18 -2.41 -7.29 6.77
N LEU A 19 -3.52 -7.99 6.99
CA LEU A 19 -4.81 -7.38 7.34
C LEU A 19 -4.89 -6.87 8.78
N THR A 20 -3.90 -7.19 9.63
CA THR A 20 -3.78 -6.67 10.99
C THR A 20 -2.54 -5.80 11.09
N ALA A 21 -2.67 -4.64 11.73
CA ALA A 21 -1.58 -3.71 11.93
C ALA A 21 -0.40 -4.38 12.66
N TYR A 22 0.80 -4.10 12.17
CA TYR A 22 2.06 -4.59 12.71
C TYR A 22 3.07 -3.45 12.79
N GLN A 23 4.13 -3.62 13.57
CA GLN A 23 5.28 -2.72 13.51
C GLN A 23 6.30 -3.24 12.52
N ASP A 24 6.77 -2.40 11.61
CA ASP A 24 7.88 -2.72 10.71
C ASP A 24 9.22 -2.80 11.48
N SER A 25 10.31 -3.04 10.76
CA SER A 25 11.66 -3.14 11.34
C SER A 25 12.15 -1.85 12.02
N ARG A 26 11.47 -0.72 11.79
CA ARG A 26 11.76 0.60 12.37
C ARG A 26 10.78 0.98 13.48
N GLY A 27 9.82 0.11 13.81
CA GLY A 27 8.79 0.36 14.82
C GLY A 27 7.60 1.18 14.34
N ILE A 28 7.48 1.44 13.03
CA ILE A 28 6.38 2.21 12.44
C ILE A 28 5.16 1.30 12.29
N TRP A 29 3.98 1.81 12.63
CA TRP A 29 2.73 1.10 12.43
C TRP A 29 2.39 1.00 10.94
N THR A 30 2.28 -0.24 10.47
CA THR A 30 2.07 -0.60 9.06
C THR A 30 0.90 -1.56 8.95
N ILE A 31 0.13 -1.49 7.86
CA ILE A 31 -1.00 -2.38 7.58
C ILE A 31 -1.16 -2.60 6.06
N GLY A 32 -1.85 -3.66 5.65
CA GLY A 32 -2.01 -4.02 4.24
C GLY A 32 -0.67 -4.37 3.60
N THR A 33 -0.44 -3.87 2.40
CA THR A 33 0.80 -4.04 1.63
C THR A 33 1.71 -2.82 1.83
N GLY A 34 2.34 -2.74 3.01
CA GLY A 34 3.33 -1.69 3.31
C GLY A 34 2.77 -0.31 3.65
N HIS A 35 1.46 -0.13 3.83
CA HIS A 35 0.85 1.17 4.10
C HIS A 35 1.17 1.68 5.52
N THR A 36 1.69 2.89 5.66
CA THR A 36 2.08 3.53 6.95
C THR A 36 1.29 4.82 7.26
N GLY A 37 0.32 5.16 6.41
CA GLY A 37 -0.46 6.39 6.51
C GLY A 37 -1.66 6.29 7.45
N LYS A 38 -2.82 6.67 6.94
CA LYS A 38 -4.09 6.64 7.67
C LYS A 38 -5.06 5.73 6.94
N VAL A 39 -5.79 4.91 7.70
CA VAL A 39 -6.94 4.17 7.19
C VAL A 39 -8.19 4.97 7.53
N ASP A 40 -8.92 5.42 6.52
CA ASP A 40 -10.16 6.20 6.66
C ASP A 40 -10.04 7.40 7.62
N GLY A 41 -8.90 8.10 7.54
CA GLY A 41 -8.60 9.28 8.35
C GLY A 41 -8.01 9.00 9.73
N ILE A 42 -7.90 7.73 10.13
CA ILE A 42 -7.36 7.30 11.42
C ILE A 42 -5.92 6.79 11.25
N ALA A 43 -5.00 7.27 12.08
CA ALA A 43 -3.63 6.77 12.10
C ALA A 43 -3.59 5.29 12.52
N ILE A 44 -2.76 4.49 11.85
CA ILE A 44 -2.64 3.07 12.15
C ILE A 44 -2.16 2.90 13.60
N HIS A 45 -2.80 2.00 14.33
CA HIS A 45 -2.47 1.70 15.72
C HIS A 45 -2.56 0.21 16.01
N LYS A 46 -2.02 -0.21 17.16
CA LYS A 46 -2.07 -1.58 17.62
C LYS A 46 -3.49 -2.13 17.57
N GLY A 47 -3.64 -3.34 17.00
CA GLY A 47 -4.90 -4.06 16.93
C GLY A 47 -5.86 -3.58 15.84
N MET A 48 -5.52 -2.55 15.05
CA MET A 48 -6.31 -2.18 13.88
C MET A 48 -6.32 -3.32 12.86
N THR A 49 -7.50 -3.62 12.31
CA THR A 49 -7.69 -4.60 11.25
C THR A 49 -8.44 -3.99 10.08
N ILE A 50 -8.19 -4.49 8.87
CA ILE A 50 -8.84 -4.03 7.63
C ILE A 50 -9.33 -5.21 6.80
N THR A 51 -10.24 -4.95 5.86
CA THR A 51 -10.68 -5.93 4.86
C THR A 51 -9.67 -6.05 3.72
N PRO A 52 -9.66 -7.16 2.97
CA PRO A 52 -8.89 -7.28 1.73
C PRO A 52 -9.14 -6.12 0.75
N ASP A 53 -10.41 -5.74 0.54
CA ASP A 53 -10.76 -4.61 -0.33
C ASP A 53 -10.15 -3.29 0.12
N THR A 54 -10.10 -3.07 1.44
CA THR A 54 -9.45 -1.89 2.01
C THR A 54 -7.95 -1.93 1.77
N ALA A 55 -7.31 -3.09 1.95
CA ALA A 55 -5.88 -3.26 1.66
C ALA A 55 -5.56 -2.99 0.18
N SER A 56 -6.37 -3.53 -0.75
CA SER A 56 -6.20 -3.30 -2.18
C SER A 56 -6.41 -1.83 -2.58
N ARG A 57 -7.35 -1.13 -1.93
CA ARG A 57 -7.54 0.31 -2.13
C ARG A 57 -6.33 1.11 -1.65
N LEU A 58 -5.84 0.83 -0.43
CA LEU A 58 -4.66 1.50 0.13
C LEU A 58 -3.44 1.34 -0.77
N LEU A 59 -3.20 0.13 -1.29
CA LEU A 59 -2.09 -0.12 -2.22
C LEU A 59 -2.21 0.69 -3.51
N GLN A 60 -3.42 0.81 -4.09
CA GLN A 60 -3.65 1.64 -5.28
C GLN A 60 -3.43 3.13 -4.99
N ASP A 61 -3.89 3.61 -3.84
CA ASP A 61 -3.69 4.99 -3.41
C ASP A 61 -2.19 5.30 -3.23
N ASP A 62 -1.45 4.39 -2.59
CA ASP A 62 0.00 4.49 -2.37
C ASP A 62 0.79 4.44 -3.68
N LEU A 63 0.33 3.71 -4.70
CA LEU A 63 0.98 3.67 -6.01
C LEU A 63 0.79 4.95 -6.84
N SER A 64 -0.23 5.76 -6.53
CA SER A 64 -0.61 6.91 -7.36
C SER A 64 0.53 7.94 -7.57
N TRP A 65 1.35 8.18 -6.53
CA TRP A 65 2.49 9.10 -6.64
C TRP A 65 3.67 8.48 -7.40
N VAL A 66 3.85 7.16 -7.31
CA VAL A 66 4.86 6.41 -8.07
C VAL A 66 4.53 6.47 -9.56
N GLU A 67 3.27 6.18 -9.91
CA GLU A 67 2.77 6.27 -11.28
C GLU A 67 2.96 7.66 -11.88
N ARG A 68 2.63 8.71 -11.11
CA ARG A 68 2.85 10.10 -11.51
C ARG A 68 4.34 10.40 -11.71
N CYS A 69 5.18 10.03 -10.76
CA CYS A 69 6.61 10.26 -10.82
C CYS A 69 7.24 9.63 -12.07
N ILE A 70 6.87 8.39 -12.40
CA ILE A 70 7.33 7.70 -13.60
C ILE A 70 6.84 8.43 -14.86
N ALA A 71 5.55 8.78 -14.92
CA ALA A 71 4.98 9.48 -16.07
C ALA A 71 5.64 10.85 -16.31
N ASP A 72 6.02 11.55 -15.24
CA ASP A 72 6.63 12.88 -15.33
C ASP A 72 8.12 12.83 -15.68
N ARG A 73 8.84 11.78 -15.26
CA ARG A 73 10.32 11.71 -15.35
C ARG A 73 10.84 10.78 -16.43
N VAL A 74 10.02 9.85 -16.93
CA VAL A 74 10.43 8.91 -17.98
C VAL A 74 9.72 9.32 -19.28
N THR A 75 10.42 10.11 -20.09
CA THR A 75 9.96 10.54 -21.41
C THR A 75 10.50 9.58 -22.48
N VAL A 76 9.62 9.15 -23.39
CA VAL A 76 9.96 8.29 -24.54
C VAL A 76 10.03 9.12 -25.81
#